data_AF-A0A9N9U5L6-F1
#
_entry.id   AF-A0A9N9U5L6-F1
#
_cell.length_a   1.000
_cell.length_b   1.000
_cell.length_c   1.000
_cell.angle_alpha   90.00
_cell.angle_beta   90.00
_cell.angle_gamma   90.00
#
_symmetry.space_group_name_H-M   'P 1'
#
loop_
_entity.id
_entity.type
_entity.pdbx_description
1 polymer ?
#
loop_
_entity_poly.entity_id
_entity_poly.type
_entity_poly.pdbx_seq_one_letter_code
_entity_poly.pdbx_strand_id
1 'polypeptide(L)'
;MVPTVSLASAYNARHVEKIEPPAAEAALPTAPDSIAAQKALANAANTSSSAFDRFLLHFCRCINTRSGTDTTLFFISNLLRITCDSLDAFSSPEPAFGATQRLFRLLRVRFPLCSAARLSFLATLARRVAGIIKLIVPMIGNWRTMNRMLGLLGVYVDAKDVIFRIRTQLSNLNPPGRFMLGLETIQIFIAAVYHVSDAAPWLSKKKIISLSPKTCSRLDKINALCWLAEVYIDLVYLLMQRAQRAPCVDKQAQQDWEGKWKIKFLKQLSWAPVTVHGAMAQGIMPEFASLLLAAYPASASMRMLWNETA
;
A
#
# COMPACT_ATOMS: atom_id res chain seq x y z
N MET A 1 41.30 54.37 10.95
CA MET A 1 42.46 55.08 10.36
C MET A 1 42.81 54.42 9.04
N VAL A 2 42.93 55.22 7.99
CA VAL A 2 43.45 54.87 6.65
C VAL A 2 44.66 55.78 6.44
N PRO A 3 45.82 55.24 6.01
CA PRO A 3 46.29 55.45 4.61
C PRO A 3 46.78 54.11 3.97
N THR A 4 46.69 53.77 2.68
CA THR A 4 46.73 54.47 1.36
C THR A 4 48.00 55.26 1.03
N VAL A 5 48.86 54.67 0.19
CA VAL A 5 49.62 55.21 -0.98
C VAL A 5 50.33 53.98 -1.59
N SER A 6 50.24 53.55 -2.86
CA SER A 6 49.92 54.10 -4.20
C SER A 6 51.15 54.44 -5.07
N LEU A 7 51.02 54.17 -6.38
CA LEU A 7 51.95 54.39 -7.52
C LEU A 7 53.20 53.47 -7.55
N ALA A 8 53.51 52.68 -8.58
CA ALA A 8 53.34 52.71 -10.06
C ALA A 8 54.41 53.52 -10.82
N SER A 9 55.18 52.81 -11.67
CA SER A 9 55.88 53.24 -12.91
C SER A 9 56.83 52.08 -13.31
N ALA A 10 56.77 51.35 -14.44
CA ALA A 10 56.50 51.60 -15.87
C ALA A 10 57.79 51.65 -16.74
N TYR A 11 57.64 51.52 -18.07
CA TYR A 11 58.69 51.51 -19.12
C TYR A 11 59.60 50.26 -19.18
N ASN A 12 60.07 49.70 -20.32
CA ASN A 12 59.69 49.74 -21.76
C ASN A 12 60.58 48.70 -22.53
N ALA A 13 60.49 48.35 -23.83
CA ALA A 13 59.55 48.65 -24.93
C ALA A 13 59.60 47.56 -26.04
N ARG A 14 58.51 47.45 -26.83
CA ARG A 14 58.38 47.17 -28.28
C ARG A 14 59.39 46.26 -29.02
N HIS A 15 58.83 45.26 -29.71
CA HIS A 15 59.02 45.10 -31.17
C HIS A 15 57.65 44.91 -31.85
N VAL A 16 57.53 45.30 -33.12
CA VAL A 16 56.30 45.29 -33.92
C VAL A 16 56.64 44.84 -35.33
N GLU A 17 56.00 43.79 -35.87
CA GLU A 17 55.73 43.71 -37.31
C GLU A 17 54.53 42.79 -37.70
N LYS A 18 53.37 43.44 -37.81
CA LYS A 18 52.27 43.33 -38.79
C LYS A 18 52.22 42.17 -39.83
N ILE A 19 51.11 41.41 -39.83
CA ILE A 19 50.42 40.85 -41.02
C ILE A 19 48.88 40.95 -40.81
N GLU A 20 48.12 41.28 -41.87
CA GLU A 20 46.64 41.31 -41.95
C GLU A 20 46.18 40.23 -42.96
N PRO A 21 44.95 39.65 -42.90
CA PRO A 21 43.72 40.36 -43.31
C PRO A 21 42.46 39.86 -42.50
N PRO A 22 41.17 39.87 -42.95
CA PRO A 22 40.11 40.48 -42.12
C PRO A 22 38.87 39.58 -41.81
N ALA A 23 37.90 40.20 -41.11
CA ALA A 23 36.47 39.88 -41.03
C ALA A 23 35.93 38.94 -39.91
N ALA A 24 34.67 39.23 -39.55
CA ALA A 24 33.75 38.50 -38.67
C ALA A 24 34.03 38.51 -37.16
N GLU A 25 33.37 39.46 -36.48
CA GLU A 25 33.04 39.46 -35.05
C GLU A 25 32.35 38.15 -34.64
N ALA A 26 33.06 37.29 -33.91
CA ALA A 26 32.50 36.05 -33.38
C ALA A 26 31.69 36.35 -32.09
N ALA A 27 30.37 36.42 -32.23
CA ALA A 27 29.45 36.66 -31.14
C ALA A 27 29.59 35.64 -29.98
N LEU A 28 29.37 36.11 -28.74
CA LEU A 28 29.25 35.22 -27.59
C LEU A 28 28.14 34.17 -27.81
N PRO A 29 28.30 32.94 -27.27
CA PRO A 29 27.20 31.99 -27.22
C PRO A 29 26.07 32.59 -26.35
N THR A 30 24.95 32.91 -26.99
CA THR A 30 23.72 33.29 -26.29
C THR A 30 23.18 32.10 -25.48
N ALA A 31 22.36 32.38 -24.46
CA ALA A 31 21.86 31.38 -23.52
C ALA A 31 20.35 31.07 -23.71
N PRO A 32 19.95 30.33 -24.76
CA PRO A 32 18.54 29.92 -24.94
C PRO A 32 18.14 28.75 -24.02
N ASP A 33 19.08 27.86 -23.68
CA ASP A 33 18.75 26.55 -23.08
C ASP A 33 18.28 26.63 -21.62
N SER A 34 18.80 27.57 -20.83
CA SER A 34 18.47 27.69 -19.40
C SER A 34 17.04 28.15 -19.16
N ILE A 35 16.54 29.09 -19.96
CA ILE A 35 15.17 29.61 -19.87
C ILE A 35 14.17 28.57 -20.38
N ALA A 36 14.52 27.82 -21.43
CA ALA A 36 13.71 26.71 -21.92
C ALA A 36 13.59 25.58 -20.86
N ALA A 37 14.71 25.19 -20.23
CA ALA A 37 14.72 24.21 -19.15
C ALA A 37 13.94 24.66 -17.91
N GLN A 38 14.05 25.94 -17.51
CA GLN A 38 13.28 26.48 -16.39
C GLN A 38 11.77 26.55 -16.69
N LYS A 39 11.37 26.95 -17.90
CA LYS A 39 9.95 26.92 -18.33
C LYS A 39 9.43 25.48 -18.41
N ALA A 40 10.23 24.53 -18.90
CA ALA A 40 9.86 23.12 -18.91
C ALA A 40 9.68 22.56 -17.49
N LEU A 41 10.57 22.90 -16.55
CA LEU A 41 10.48 22.49 -15.15
C LEU A 41 9.28 23.14 -14.44
N ALA A 42 9.02 24.43 -14.67
CA ALA A 42 7.87 25.14 -14.12
C ALA A 42 6.54 24.60 -14.68
N ASN A 43 6.47 24.33 -15.99
CA ASN A 43 5.31 23.70 -16.61
C ASN A 43 5.10 22.27 -16.10
N ALA A 44 6.17 21.47 -15.97
CA ALA A 44 6.10 20.14 -15.37
C ALA A 44 5.62 20.20 -13.91
N ALA A 45 6.08 21.18 -13.11
CA ALA A 45 5.62 21.40 -11.74
C ALA A 45 4.13 21.81 -11.69
N ASN A 46 3.68 22.71 -12.58
CA ASN A 46 2.28 23.16 -12.63
C ASN A 46 1.32 22.07 -13.14
N THR A 47 1.72 21.31 -14.16
CA THR A 47 0.99 20.12 -14.62
C THR A 47 0.99 19.04 -13.55
N SER A 48 2.11 18.84 -12.84
CA SER A 48 2.19 17.92 -11.69
C SER A 48 1.28 18.36 -10.55
N SER A 49 1.18 19.67 -10.25
CA SER A 49 0.26 20.18 -9.22
C SER A 49 -1.18 19.90 -9.61
N SER A 50 -1.63 20.33 -10.79
CA SER A 50 -3.02 20.11 -11.22
C SER A 50 -3.40 18.62 -11.38
N ALA A 51 -2.45 17.74 -11.75
CA ALA A 51 -2.65 16.30 -11.74
C ALA A 51 -2.71 15.73 -10.32
N PHE A 52 -1.86 16.22 -9.41
CA PHE A 52 -1.84 15.85 -8.00
C PHE A 52 -3.10 16.31 -7.27
N ASP A 53 -3.61 17.51 -7.55
CA ASP A 53 -4.86 18.03 -6.98
C ASP A 53 -6.06 17.18 -7.41
N ARG A 54 -6.13 16.77 -8.69
CA ARG A 54 -7.13 15.82 -9.18
C ARG A 54 -7.01 14.45 -8.50
N PHE A 55 -5.79 13.96 -8.33
CA PHE A 55 -5.52 12.71 -7.61
C PHE A 55 -5.96 12.82 -6.14
N LEU A 56 -5.64 13.90 -5.43
CA LEU A 56 -6.03 14.14 -4.05
C LEU A 56 -7.56 14.24 -3.91
N LEU A 57 -8.23 14.97 -4.79
CA LEU A 57 -9.70 15.08 -4.79
C LEU A 57 -10.35 13.70 -4.95
N HIS A 58 -9.88 12.88 -5.90
CA HIS A 58 -10.39 11.53 -6.09
C HIS A 58 -10.06 10.62 -4.88
N PHE A 59 -8.84 10.69 -4.37
CA PHE A 59 -8.41 9.94 -3.19
C PHE A 59 -9.22 10.30 -1.93
N CYS A 60 -9.58 11.57 -1.75
CA CYS A 60 -10.52 12.01 -0.72
C CYS A 60 -11.92 11.41 -0.92
N ARG A 61 -12.42 11.28 -2.16
CA ARG A 61 -13.68 10.55 -2.44
C ARG A 61 -13.58 9.07 -2.03
N CYS A 62 -12.48 8.39 -2.38
CA CYS A 62 -12.23 7.00 -1.96
C CYS A 62 -12.33 6.86 -0.42
N ILE A 63 -11.64 7.72 0.33
CA ILE A 63 -11.62 7.70 1.80
C ILE A 63 -13.00 8.00 2.41
N ASN A 64 -13.76 8.93 1.83
CA ASN A 64 -15.05 9.36 2.36
C ASN A 64 -16.19 8.32 2.20
N THR A 65 -15.97 7.24 1.44
CA THR A 65 -16.93 6.12 1.40
C THR A 65 -16.74 5.16 2.58
N ARG A 66 -17.84 4.68 3.17
CA ARG A 66 -17.82 3.79 4.35
C ARG A 66 -16.97 2.52 4.18
N SER A 67 -16.92 1.96 2.97
CA SER A 67 -16.09 0.79 2.63
C SER A 67 -14.69 1.17 2.16
N GLY A 68 -14.56 2.33 1.49
CA GLY A 68 -13.31 2.79 0.92
C GLY A 68 -12.29 3.28 1.95
N THR A 69 -12.72 3.74 3.14
CA THR A 69 -11.78 4.12 4.21
C THR A 69 -10.88 2.94 4.61
N ASP A 70 -11.43 1.75 4.93
CA ASP A 70 -10.60 0.60 5.31
C ASP A 70 -9.77 0.10 4.13
N THR A 71 -10.36 0.00 2.93
CA THR A 71 -9.65 -0.42 1.71
C THR A 71 -8.42 0.46 1.43
N THR A 72 -8.60 1.78 1.50
CA THR A 72 -7.54 2.77 1.27
C THR A 72 -6.45 2.68 2.34
N LEU A 73 -6.84 2.59 3.62
CA LEU A 73 -5.88 2.46 4.72
C LEU A 73 -5.15 1.10 4.69
N PHE A 74 -5.77 0.03 4.20
CA PHE A 74 -5.08 -1.25 4.02
C PHE A 74 -4.00 -1.13 2.95
N PHE A 75 -4.37 -0.61 1.78
CA PHE A 75 -3.48 -0.40 0.66
C PHE A 75 -2.27 0.46 1.03
N ILE A 76 -2.50 1.60 1.70
CA ILE A 76 -1.43 2.49 2.16
C ILE A 76 -0.56 1.81 3.20
N SER A 77 -1.14 1.13 4.20
CA SER A 77 -0.37 0.39 5.22
C SER A 77 0.57 -0.64 4.57
N ASN A 78 0.06 -1.42 3.61
CA ASN A 78 0.85 -2.43 2.92
C ASN A 78 1.94 -1.82 2.04
N LEU A 79 1.62 -0.76 1.27
CA LEU A 79 2.59 -0.03 0.45
C LEU A 79 3.70 0.60 1.30
N LEU A 80 3.34 1.21 2.43
CA LEU A 80 4.29 1.80 3.37
C LEU A 80 5.20 0.73 3.98
N ARG A 81 4.67 -0.43 4.39
CA ARG A 81 5.48 -1.55 4.91
C ARG A 81 6.48 -2.07 3.86
N ILE A 82 6.02 -2.35 2.64
CA ILE A 82 6.90 -2.78 1.53
C ILE A 82 7.99 -1.73 1.25
N THR A 83 7.63 -0.45 1.28
CA THR A 83 8.58 0.66 1.11
C THR A 83 9.59 0.70 2.26
N CYS A 84 9.13 0.53 3.51
CA CYS A 84 9.97 0.52 4.69
C CYS A 84 11.01 -0.61 4.64
N ASP A 85 10.57 -1.84 4.40
CA ASP A 85 11.44 -3.02 4.28
C ASP A 85 12.46 -2.87 3.15
N SER A 86 12.04 -2.25 2.03
CA SER A 86 12.92 -1.96 0.88
C SER A 86 13.98 -0.89 1.22
N LEU A 87 13.61 0.14 1.99
CA LEU A 87 14.52 1.20 2.43
C LEU A 87 15.48 0.71 3.54
N ASP A 88 15.02 -0.15 4.44
CA ASP A 88 15.87 -0.82 5.42
C ASP A 88 16.86 -1.76 4.72
N ALA A 89 16.41 -2.57 3.75
CA ALA A 89 17.28 -3.43 2.94
C ALA A 89 18.32 -2.63 2.12
N PHE A 90 17.96 -1.45 1.63
CA PHE A 90 18.89 -0.55 0.92
C PHE A 90 19.89 0.14 1.86
N SER A 91 19.47 0.48 3.08
CA SER A 91 20.28 1.26 4.04
C SER A 91 21.04 0.42 5.07
N SER A 92 20.86 -0.91 5.09
CA SER A 92 21.57 -1.82 5.99
C SER A 92 23.00 -2.12 5.50
N PRO A 93 24.03 -2.00 6.37
CA PRO A 93 25.40 -2.35 6.01
C PRO A 93 25.67 -3.86 6.08
N GLU A 94 24.90 -4.62 6.87
CA GLU A 94 25.04 -6.07 6.99
C GLU A 94 24.23 -6.86 5.95
N PRO A 95 24.71 -8.03 5.51
CA PRO A 95 23.99 -8.91 4.61
C PRO A 95 22.90 -9.71 5.34
N ALA A 96 21.69 -9.15 5.46
CA ALA A 96 20.53 -9.92 5.88
C ALA A 96 20.29 -11.13 4.94
N PHE A 97 20.16 -12.34 5.51
CA PHE A 97 19.92 -13.57 4.77
C PHE A 97 18.59 -13.50 4.00
N GLY A 98 18.63 -13.49 2.66
CA GLY A 98 17.40 -13.54 1.85
C GLY A 98 17.56 -13.21 0.37
N ALA A 99 16.61 -13.65 -0.45
CA ALA A 99 16.59 -13.44 -1.90
C ALA A 99 16.56 -11.96 -2.32
N THR A 100 16.10 -11.07 -1.43
CA THR A 100 16.19 -9.60 -1.57
C THR A 100 17.62 -9.14 -1.86
N GLN A 101 18.64 -9.76 -1.26
CA GLN A 101 20.04 -9.43 -1.53
C GLN A 101 20.44 -9.68 -3.00
N ARG A 102 19.90 -10.72 -3.65
CA ARG A 102 20.18 -11.01 -5.07
C ARG A 102 19.55 -9.95 -5.98
N LEU A 103 18.31 -9.56 -5.70
CA LEU A 103 17.61 -8.51 -6.45
C LEU A 103 18.30 -7.13 -6.28
N PHE A 104 18.66 -6.77 -5.05
CA PHE A 104 19.37 -5.51 -4.79
C PHE A 104 20.83 -5.51 -5.28
N ARG A 105 21.54 -6.65 -5.30
CA ARG A 105 22.84 -6.76 -5.99
C ARG A 105 22.71 -6.51 -7.49
N LEU A 106 21.70 -7.09 -8.15
CA LEU A 106 21.43 -6.84 -9.57
C LEU A 106 21.11 -5.36 -9.84
N LEU A 107 20.35 -4.70 -8.97
CA LEU A 107 20.11 -3.24 -9.06
C LEU A 107 21.38 -2.42 -8.80
N ARG A 108 22.24 -2.80 -7.85
CA ARG A 108 23.53 -2.12 -7.60
C ARG A 108 24.48 -2.20 -8.79
N VAL A 109 24.49 -3.33 -9.50
CA VAL A 109 25.25 -3.53 -10.75
C VAL A 109 24.69 -2.69 -11.91
N ARG A 110 23.40 -2.31 -11.87
CA ARG A 110 22.74 -1.51 -12.92
C ARG A 110 23.05 -0.01 -12.86
N PHE A 111 23.55 0.52 -11.73
CA PHE A 111 23.79 1.95 -11.52
C PHE A 111 25.22 2.28 -11.04
N PRO A 112 26.25 2.09 -11.89
CA PRO A 112 27.66 2.42 -11.56
C PRO A 112 27.97 3.93 -11.44
N LEU A 113 26.99 4.82 -11.65
CA LEU A 113 27.20 6.28 -11.78
C LEU A 113 27.03 7.09 -10.47
N CYS A 114 26.79 6.44 -9.34
CA CYS A 114 26.72 7.14 -8.04
C CYS A 114 28.05 7.06 -7.29
N SER A 115 28.68 8.21 -7.02
CA SER A 115 29.83 8.28 -6.13
C SER A 115 29.48 7.82 -4.71
N ALA A 116 30.48 7.34 -3.96
CA ALA A 116 30.28 6.84 -2.59
C ALA A 116 29.57 7.85 -1.66
N ALA A 117 29.82 9.15 -1.84
CA ALA A 117 29.16 10.23 -1.10
C ALA A 117 27.66 10.38 -1.45
N ARG A 118 27.25 10.14 -2.71
CA ARG A 118 25.83 10.13 -3.10
C ARG A 118 25.12 8.90 -2.51
N LEU A 119 25.80 7.75 -2.51
CA LEU A 119 25.28 6.52 -1.90
C LEU A 119 25.09 6.64 -0.38
N SER A 120 26.03 7.26 0.35
CA SER A 120 25.89 7.45 1.80
C SER A 120 24.81 8.47 2.16
N PHE A 121 24.65 9.56 1.39
CA PHE A 121 23.54 10.49 1.52
C PHE A 121 22.18 9.79 1.28
N LEU A 122 22.05 9.04 0.19
CA LEU A 122 20.82 8.31 -0.13
C LEU A 122 20.49 7.24 0.93
N ALA A 123 21.48 6.51 1.45
CA ALA A 123 21.25 5.56 2.54
C ALA A 123 20.80 6.25 3.84
N THR A 124 21.32 7.44 4.13
CA THR A 124 20.91 8.25 5.28
C THR A 124 19.48 8.78 5.12
N LEU A 125 19.12 9.26 3.92
CA LEU A 125 17.77 9.69 3.59
C LEU A 125 16.78 8.52 3.66
N ALA A 126 17.13 7.37 3.08
CA ALA A 126 16.34 6.14 3.13
C ALA A 126 16.03 5.73 4.58
N ARG A 127 17.03 5.76 5.47
CA ARG A 127 16.87 5.45 6.90
C ARG A 127 15.97 6.46 7.62
N ARG A 128 16.06 7.75 7.30
CA ARG A 128 15.14 8.79 7.84
C ARG A 128 13.70 8.54 7.39
N VAL A 129 13.48 8.26 6.11
CA VAL A 129 12.15 7.97 5.56
C VAL A 129 11.58 6.68 6.16
N ALA A 130 12.37 5.59 6.25
CA ALA A 130 11.97 4.36 6.92
C ALA A 130 11.61 4.60 8.40
N GLY A 131 12.36 5.44 9.11
CA GLY A 131 12.04 5.88 10.47
C GLY A 131 10.68 6.57 10.58
N ILE A 132 10.37 7.50 9.67
CA ILE A 132 9.05 8.17 9.60
C ILE A 132 7.94 7.16 9.32
N ILE A 133 8.16 6.24 8.37
CA ILE A 133 7.17 5.20 8.01
C ILE A 133 6.86 4.29 9.23
N LYS A 134 7.89 3.89 10.00
CA LYS A 134 7.74 3.10 11.23
C LYS A 134 6.89 3.79 12.30
N LEU A 135 6.78 5.13 12.29
CA LEU A 135 5.90 5.89 13.18
C LEU A 135 4.46 5.99 12.62
N ILE A 136 4.31 6.14 11.30
CA ILE A 136 2.99 6.29 10.64
C ILE A 136 2.21 4.98 10.56
N VAL A 137 2.87 3.85 10.26
CA VAL A 137 2.18 2.55 10.08
C VAL A 137 1.38 2.12 11.34
N PRO A 138 1.89 2.26 12.58
CA PRO A 138 1.09 2.03 13.78
C PRO A 138 -0.12 2.98 13.94
N MET A 139 -0.01 4.24 13.48
CA MET A 139 -1.14 5.19 13.52
C MET A 139 -2.25 4.75 12.56
N ILE A 140 -1.89 4.33 11.34
CA ILE A 140 -2.84 3.74 10.38
C ILE A 140 -3.48 2.46 10.97
N GLY A 141 -2.69 1.61 11.62
CA GLY A 141 -3.21 0.42 12.33
C GLY A 141 -4.25 0.75 13.40
N ASN A 142 -3.99 1.79 14.22
CA ASN A 142 -4.96 2.27 15.21
C ASN A 142 -6.27 2.73 14.55
N TRP A 143 -6.19 3.52 13.47
CA TRP A 143 -7.38 3.98 12.76
C TRP A 143 -8.19 2.82 12.16
N ARG A 144 -7.51 1.85 11.53
CA ARG A 144 -8.14 0.63 11.01
C ARG A 144 -8.88 -0.14 12.10
N THR A 145 -8.27 -0.29 13.27
CA THR A 145 -8.92 -0.96 14.42
C THR A 145 -10.17 -0.20 14.87
N MET A 146 -10.12 1.15 14.96
CA MET A 146 -11.29 1.97 15.29
C MET A 146 -12.42 1.83 14.25
N ASN A 147 -12.10 1.83 12.95
CA ASN A 147 -13.09 1.58 11.89
C ASN A 147 -13.71 0.18 12.01
N ARG A 148 -12.91 -0.84 12.33
CA ARG A 148 -13.38 -2.22 12.52
C ARG A 148 -14.27 -2.39 13.75
N MET A 149 -14.06 -1.59 14.81
CA MET A 149 -14.99 -1.56 15.95
C MET A 149 -16.39 -1.09 15.52
N LEU A 150 -16.49 -0.13 14.60
CA LEU A 150 -17.77 0.27 13.99
C LEU A 150 -18.35 -0.82 13.05
N GLY A 151 -17.51 -1.78 12.61
CA GLY A 151 -17.92 -2.99 11.89
C GLY A 151 -18.87 -3.89 12.67
N LEU A 152 -18.84 -3.86 14.02
CA LEU A 152 -19.81 -4.56 14.87
C LEU A 152 -21.26 -4.14 14.59
N LEU A 153 -21.49 -2.90 14.14
CA LEU A 153 -22.83 -2.44 13.73
C LEU A 153 -23.29 -3.10 12.42
N GLY A 154 -22.36 -3.43 11.53
CA GLY A 154 -22.63 -4.24 10.33
C GLY A 154 -23.02 -5.66 10.73
N VAL A 155 -22.14 -6.32 11.49
CA VAL A 155 -22.38 -7.69 12.00
C VAL A 155 -23.71 -7.81 12.76
N TYR A 156 -24.12 -6.78 13.52
CA TYR A 156 -25.44 -6.76 14.17
C TYR A 156 -26.61 -6.70 13.18
N VAL A 157 -26.50 -5.93 12.08
CA VAL A 157 -27.53 -5.88 11.03
C VAL A 157 -27.58 -7.21 10.27
N ASP A 158 -26.43 -7.75 9.89
CA ASP A 158 -26.32 -9.03 9.18
C ASP A 158 -26.87 -10.18 10.04
N ALA A 159 -26.57 -10.19 11.34
CA ALA A 159 -27.15 -11.13 12.30
C ALA A 159 -28.68 -11.05 12.36
N LYS A 160 -29.27 -9.85 12.26
CA LYS A 160 -30.73 -9.70 12.25
C LYS A 160 -31.36 -10.23 10.96
N ASP A 161 -30.74 -10.01 9.81
CA ASP A 161 -31.20 -10.59 8.54
C ASP A 161 -31.16 -12.12 8.57
N VAL A 162 -30.03 -12.70 8.99
CA VAL A 162 -29.89 -14.15 9.11
C VAL A 162 -30.86 -14.74 10.14
N ILE A 163 -31.06 -14.11 11.31
CA ILE A 163 -32.08 -14.54 12.28
C ILE A 163 -33.50 -14.47 11.67
N PHE A 164 -33.81 -13.43 10.90
CA PHE A 164 -35.10 -13.31 10.21
C PHE A 164 -35.29 -14.44 9.18
N ARG A 165 -34.29 -14.73 8.36
CA ARG A 165 -34.30 -15.81 7.36
C ARG A 165 -34.37 -17.21 7.98
N ILE A 166 -33.65 -17.44 9.09
CA ILE A 166 -33.76 -18.67 9.87
C ILE A 166 -35.21 -18.87 10.36
N ARG A 167 -35.86 -17.81 10.84
CA ARG A 167 -37.25 -17.88 11.34
C ARG A 167 -38.31 -18.01 10.27
N THR A 168 -38.09 -17.46 9.07
CA THR A 168 -39.13 -17.32 8.03
C THR A 168 -38.95 -18.20 6.81
N GLN A 169 -37.72 -18.63 6.50
CA GLN A 169 -37.39 -19.30 5.23
C GLN A 169 -36.74 -20.67 5.41
N LEU A 170 -36.21 -21.02 6.59
CA LEU A 170 -35.43 -22.26 6.81
C LEU A 170 -36.15 -23.54 6.37
N SER A 171 -37.46 -23.65 6.63
CA SER A 171 -38.29 -24.78 6.20
C SER A 171 -38.30 -24.94 4.68
N ASN A 172 -38.34 -23.82 3.95
CA ASN A 172 -38.57 -23.73 2.52
C ASN A 172 -37.26 -23.84 1.71
N LEU A 173 -36.10 -23.80 2.37
CA LEU A 173 -34.80 -23.96 1.72
C LEU A 173 -34.52 -25.44 1.40
N ASN A 174 -34.08 -25.69 0.17
CA ASN A 174 -33.46 -26.96 -0.24
C ASN A 174 -32.17 -27.24 0.58
N PRO A 175 -31.72 -28.50 0.72
CA PRO A 175 -30.53 -28.84 1.51
C PRO A 175 -29.27 -27.99 1.22
N PRO A 176 -28.91 -27.66 -0.04
CA PRO A 176 -27.77 -26.79 -0.32
C PRO A 176 -27.96 -25.34 0.17
N GLY A 177 -29.19 -24.82 0.13
CA GLY A 177 -29.54 -23.50 0.65
C GLY A 177 -29.51 -23.45 2.18
N ARG A 178 -29.94 -24.52 2.86
CA ARG A 178 -29.78 -24.67 4.32
C ARG A 178 -28.30 -24.67 4.73
N PHE A 179 -27.45 -25.34 3.96
CA PHE A 179 -26.00 -25.34 4.20
C PHE A 179 -25.37 -23.96 4.01
N MET A 180 -25.73 -23.22 2.93
CA MET A 180 -25.26 -21.85 2.73
C MET A 180 -25.69 -20.91 3.85
N LEU A 181 -26.95 -20.98 4.30
CA LEU A 181 -27.43 -20.22 5.46
C LEU A 181 -26.67 -20.58 6.75
N GLY A 182 -26.31 -21.86 6.92
CA GLY A 182 -25.46 -22.34 8.01
C GLY A 182 -24.05 -21.74 7.98
N LEU A 183 -23.40 -21.74 6.81
CA LEU A 183 -22.09 -21.10 6.63
C LEU A 183 -22.12 -19.60 6.95
N GLU A 184 -23.15 -18.89 6.47
CA GLU A 184 -23.32 -17.47 6.71
C GLU A 184 -23.56 -17.14 8.19
N THR A 185 -24.35 -17.98 8.88
CA THR A 185 -24.55 -17.89 10.34
C THR A 185 -23.23 -18.07 11.10
N ILE A 186 -22.41 -19.04 10.68
CA ILE A 186 -21.07 -19.28 11.25
C ILE A 186 -20.14 -18.08 10.95
N GLN A 187 -20.18 -17.53 9.74
CA GLN A 187 -19.37 -16.38 9.32
C GLN A 187 -19.69 -15.12 10.14
N ILE A 188 -20.97 -14.83 10.38
CA ILE A 188 -21.41 -13.71 11.26
C ILE A 188 -20.90 -13.89 12.68
N PHE A 189 -20.96 -15.12 13.23
CA PHE A 189 -20.41 -15.41 14.56
C PHE A 189 -18.88 -15.21 14.61
N ILE A 190 -18.16 -15.68 13.58
CA ILE A 190 -16.71 -15.50 13.46
C ILE A 190 -16.35 -14.02 13.34
N ALA A 191 -17.09 -13.24 12.55
CA ALA A 191 -16.90 -11.80 12.39
C ALA A 191 -17.14 -11.03 13.70
N ALA A 192 -18.11 -11.44 14.52
CA ALA A 192 -18.32 -10.88 15.86
C ALA A 192 -17.10 -11.15 16.76
N VAL A 193 -16.58 -12.38 16.77
CA VAL A 193 -15.38 -12.75 17.56
C VAL A 193 -14.13 -12.02 17.02
N TYR A 194 -13.97 -11.91 15.71
CA TYR A 194 -12.90 -11.15 15.05
C TYR A 194 -12.87 -9.70 15.52
N HIS A 195 -13.98 -8.96 15.39
CA HIS A 195 -14.03 -7.57 15.81
C HIS A 195 -13.80 -7.38 17.31
N VAL A 196 -14.36 -8.24 18.17
CA VAL A 196 -14.13 -8.16 19.62
C VAL A 196 -12.67 -8.46 19.99
N SER A 197 -12.05 -9.45 19.33
CA SER A 197 -10.66 -9.85 19.58
C SER A 197 -9.62 -8.88 18.98
N ASP A 198 -9.96 -8.09 17.96
CA ASP A 198 -9.17 -6.93 17.49
C ASP A 198 -9.31 -5.73 18.44
N ALA A 199 -10.55 -5.45 18.88
CA ALA A 199 -10.88 -4.28 19.71
C ALA A 199 -10.33 -4.36 21.14
N ALA A 200 -10.46 -5.51 21.81
CA ALA A 200 -10.16 -5.62 23.24
C ALA A 200 -8.67 -5.43 23.58
N PRO A 201 -7.69 -6.03 22.87
CA PRO A 201 -6.26 -5.72 23.06
C PRO A 201 -5.94 -4.25 22.77
N TRP A 202 -6.62 -3.63 21.80
CA TRP A 202 -6.45 -2.22 21.47
C TRP A 202 -6.95 -1.29 22.59
N LEU A 203 -8.17 -1.51 23.10
CA LEU A 203 -8.71 -0.79 24.26
C LEU A 203 -7.82 -0.94 25.49
N SER A 204 -7.20 -2.12 25.68
CA SER A 204 -6.28 -2.34 26.80
C SER A 204 -4.96 -1.58 26.63
N LYS A 205 -4.40 -1.52 25.41
CA LYS A 205 -3.26 -0.65 25.07
C LYS A 205 -3.56 0.85 25.30
N LYS A 206 -4.83 1.25 25.26
CA LYS A 206 -5.31 2.61 25.61
C LYS A 206 -5.65 2.79 27.10
N LYS A 207 -5.43 1.78 27.96
CA LYS A 207 -5.77 1.76 29.39
C LYS A 207 -7.27 1.95 29.69
N ILE A 208 -8.15 1.66 28.72
CA ILE A 208 -9.61 1.72 28.90
C ILE A 208 -10.12 0.46 29.61
N ILE A 209 -9.51 -0.70 29.32
CA ILE A 209 -9.78 -1.97 30.01
C ILE A 209 -8.50 -2.65 30.48
N SER A 210 -8.56 -3.33 31.63
CA SER A 210 -7.42 -4.01 32.24
C SER A 210 -7.35 -5.47 31.81
N LEU A 211 -6.65 -5.76 30.71
CA LEU A 211 -6.35 -7.13 30.27
C LEU A 211 -4.89 -7.47 30.53
N SER A 212 -4.62 -8.72 30.93
CA SER A 212 -3.25 -9.20 31.06
C SER A 212 -2.57 -9.29 29.68
N PRO A 213 -1.23 -9.13 29.57
CA PRO A 213 -0.51 -9.35 28.31
C PRO A 213 -0.75 -10.75 27.71
N LYS A 214 -0.91 -11.76 28.57
CA LYS A 214 -1.27 -13.14 28.19
C LYS A 214 -2.67 -13.22 27.57
N THR A 215 -3.63 -12.44 28.07
CA THR A 215 -4.98 -12.34 27.50
C THR A 215 -4.94 -11.64 26.15
N CYS A 216 -4.24 -10.50 26.04
CA CYS A 216 -4.07 -9.79 24.77
C CYS A 216 -3.46 -10.69 23.69
N SER A 217 -2.35 -11.39 23.99
CA SER A 217 -1.72 -12.32 23.04
C SER A 217 -2.62 -13.50 22.64
N ARG A 218 -3.52 -13.97 23.52
CA ARG A 218 -4.52 -14.98 23.16
C ARG A 218 -5.58 -14.41 22.20
N LEU A 219 -6.04 -13.18 22.44
CA LEU A 219 -7.00 -12.50 21.58
C LEU A 219 -6.41 -12.16 20.21
N ASP A 220 -5.16 -11.68 20.15
CA ASP A 220 -4.43 -11.45 18.89
C ASP A 220 -4.35 -12.74 18.03
N LYS A 221 -4.18 -13.92 18.67
CA LYS A 221 -4.22 -15.23 17.98
C LYS A 221 -5.62 -15.64 17.53
N ILE A 222 -6.64 -15.40 18.36
CA ILE A 222 -8.05 -15.68 18.01
C ILE A 222 -8.46 -14.83 16.81
N ASN A 223 -8.12 -13.54 16.80
CA ASN A 223 -8.31 -12.59 15.70
C ASN A 223 -7.73 -13.14 14.38
N ALA A 224 -6.45 -13.56 14.38
CA ALA A 224 -5.81 -14.16 13.21
C ALA A 224 -6.50 -15.46 12.74
N LEU A 225 -6.95 -16.32 13.67
CA LEU A 225 -7.70 -17.54 13.35
C LEU A 225 -9.11 -17.26 12.80
N CYS A 226 -9.80 -16.23 13.30
CA CYS A 226 -11.09 -15.80 12.76
C CYS A 226 -10.92 -15.28 11.33
N TRP A 227 -9.91 -14.45 11.07
CA TRP A 227 -9.63 -13.96 9.72
C TRP A 227 -9.25 -15.09 8.74
N LEU A 228 -8.49 -16.08 9.21
CA LEU A 228 -8.23 -17.32 8.46
C LEU A 228 -9.55 -18.05 8.14
N ALA A 229 -10.43 -18.24 9.12
CA ALA A 229 -11.69 -18.94 8.94
C ALA A 229 -12.64 -18.21 7.96
N GLU A 230 -12.78 -16.89 8.05
CA GLU A 230 -13.52 -16.07 7.08
C GLU A 230 -13.03 -16.29 5.65
N VAL A 231 -11.70 -16.22 5.43
CA VAL A 231 -11.12 -16.38 4.08
C VAL A 231 -11.45 -17.74 3.48
N TYR A 232 -11.41 -18.82 4.27
CA TYR A 232 -11.72 -20.16 3.80
C TYR A 232 -13.23 -20.44 3.67
N ILE A 233 -14.08 -19.84 4.51
CA ILE A 233 -15.54 -19.92 4.36
C ILE A 233 -15.97 -19.23 3.06
N ASP A 234 -15.46 -18.04 2.75
CA ASP A 234 -15.73 -17.36 1.48
C ASP A 234 -15.27 -18.18 0.26
N LEU A 235 -14.12 -18.85 0.34
CA LEU A 235 -13.64 -19.75 -0.72
C LEU A 235 -14.58 -20.93 -0.93
N VAL A 236 -15.03 -21.58 0.15
CA VAL A 236 -16.04 -22.66 0.08
C VAL A 236 -17.36 -22.13 -0.51
N TYR A 237 -17.83 -20.98 -0.05
CA TYR A 237 -19.07 -20.35 -0.53
C TYR A 237 -19.00 -20.03 -2.04
N LEU A 238 -17.88 -19.49 -2.53
CA LEU A 238 -17.66 -19.24 -3.95
C LEU A 238 -17.57 -20.54 -4.77
N LEU A 239 -16.92 -21.59 -4.26
CA LEU A 239 -16.90 -22.90 -4.92
C LEU A 239 -18.30 -23.52 -5.00
N MET A 240 -19.10 -23.42 -3.94
CA MET A 240 -20.48 -23.90 -3.92
C MET A 240 -21.40 -23.12 -4.86
N GLN A 241 -21.29 -21.79 -4.92
CA GLN A 241 -22.01 -20.98 -5.91
C GLN A 241 -21.71 -21.44 -7.35
N ARG A 242 -20.45 -21.82 -7.64
CA ARG A 242 -20.07 -22.33 -8.96
C ARG A 242 -20.60 -23.74 -9.21
N ALA A 243 -20.52 -24.63 -8.22
CA ALA A 243 -21.03 -26.00 -8.34
C ALA A 243 -22.56 -26.08 -8.49
N GLN A 244 -23.29 -25.13 -7.90
CA GLN A 244 -24.76 -25.07 -7.94
C GLN A 244 -25.33 -24.22 -9.08
N ARG A 245 -24.48 -23.58 -9.89
CA ARG A 245 -24.97 -22.73 -10.99
C ARG A 245 -25.53 -23.58 -12.12
N ALA A 246 -26.83 -23.46 -12.35
CA ALA A 246 -27.48 -24.00 -13.53
C ALA A 246 -26.90 -23.36 -14.83
N PRO A 247 -26.81 -24.12 -15.93
CA PRO A 247 -26.37 -23.57 -17.21
C PRO A 247 -27.30 -22.44 -17.67
N CYS A 248 -26.72 -21.29 -17.99
CA CYS A 248 -27.47 -20.13 -18.47
C CYS A 248 -27.55 -20.15 -19.99
N VAL A 249 -28.75 -19.93 -20.54
CA VAL A 249 -28.98 -19.86 -22.00
C VAL A 249 -28.34 -18.59 -22.60
N ASP A 250 -28.32 -17.50 -21.83
CA ASP A 250 -27.63 -16.27 -22.20
C ASP A 250 -26.10 -16.40 -21.99
N LYS A 251 -25.37 -16.46 -23.10
CA LYS A 251 -23.91 -16.53 -23.14
C LYS A 251 -23.26 -15.28 -22.55
N GLN A 252 -23.86 -14.10 -22.71
CA GLN A 252 -23.29 -12.85 -22.19
C GLN A 252 -23.43 -12.81 -20.67
N ALA A 253 -24.63 -13.03 -20.12
CA ALA A 253 -24.83 -13.13 -18.67
C ALA A 253 -23.97 -14.24 -18.03
N GLN A 254 -23.72 -15.35 -18.75
CA GLN A 254 -22.79 -16.38 -18.28
C GLN A 254 -21.33 -15.89 -18.24
N GLN A 255 -20.83 -15.24 -19.29
CA GLN A 255 -19.48 -14.68 -19.32
C GLN A 255 -19.27 -13.59 -18.27
N ASP A 256 -20.25 -12.68 -18.10
CA ASP A 256 -20.19 -11.61 -17.10
C ASP A 256 -20.22 -12.16 -15.67
N TRP A 257 -21.04 -13.18 -15.41
CA TRP A 257 -21.05 -13.88 -14.12
C TRP A 257 -19.72 -14.59 -13.87
N GLU A 258 -19.18 -15.30 -14.86
CA GLU A 258 -17.89 -15.99 -14.74
C GLU A 258 -16.74 -15.02 -14.49
N GLY A 259 -16.72 -13.87 -15.16
CA GLY A 259 -15.73 -12.81 -14.91
C GLY A 259 -15.80 -12.31 -13.48
N LYS A 260 -17.00 -11.96 -13.00
CA LYS A 260 -17.24 -11.53 -11.61
C LYS A 260 -16.87 -12.61 -10.59
N TRP A 261 -17.19 -13.87 -10.85
CA TRP A 261 -16.82 -15.01 -10.00
C TRP A 261 -15.29 -15.22 -9.98
N LYS A 262 -14.63 -15.23 -11.14
CA LYS A 262 -13.16 -15.38 -11.26
C LYS A 262 -12.43 -14.29 -10.47
N ILE A 263 -12.87 -13.03 -10.59
CA ILE A 263 -12.28 -11.91 -9.85
C ILE A 263 -12.45 -12.07 -8.33
N LYS A 264 -13.66 -12.41 -7.86
CA LYS A 264 -13.91 -12.66 -6.42
C LYS A 264 -13.07 -13.82 -5.89
N PHE A 265 -13.05 -14.94 -6.62
CA PHE A 265 -12.30 -16.13 -6.23
C PHE A 265 -10.79 -15.91 -6.19
N LEU A 266 -10.21 -15.27 -7.21
CA LEU A 266 -8.78 -14.96 -7.23
C LEU A 266 -8.37 -13.95 -6.15
N LYS A 267 -9.20 -12.93 -5.89
CA LYS A 267 -9.01 -12.01 -4.76
C LYS A 267 -8.99 -12.78 -3.44
N GLN A 268 -9.95 -13.66 -3.19
CA GLN A 268 -10.02 -14.42 -1.94
C GLN A 268 -8.89 -15.45 -1.80
N LEU A 269 -8.55 -16.13 -2.89
CA LEU A 269 -7.47 -17.11 -2.92
C LEU A 269 -6.10 -16.48 -2.63
N SER A 270 -5.88 -15.24 -3.07
CA SER A 270 -4.64 -14.50 -2.77
C SER A 270 -4.47 -14.14 -1.29
N TRP A 271 -5.56 -14.10 -0.52
CA TRP A 271 -5.50 -13.91 0.93
C TRP A 271 -5.15 -15.18 1.70
N ALA A 272 -5.53 -16.36 1.21
CA ALA A 272 -5.31 -17.64 1.91
C ALA A 272 -3.87 -17.86 2.42
N PRO A 273 -2.79 -17.68 1.63
CA PRO A 273 -1.43 -17.84 2.15
C PRO A 273 -1.04 -16.76 3.18
N VAL A 274 -1.61 -15.55 3.08
CA VAL A 274 -1.38 -14.44 4.01
C VAL A 274 -2.06 -14.71 5.36
N THR A 275 -3.29 -15.23 5.36
CA THR A 275 -4.01 -15.56 6.59
C THR A 275 -3.44 -16.80 7.27
N VAL A 276 -3.00 -17.81 6.50
CA VAL A 276 -2.26 -18.95 7.07
C VAL A 276 -0.94 -18.48 7.69
N HIS A 277 -0.20 -17.57 7.05
CA HIS A 277 0.98 -16.95 7.66
C HIS A 277 0.63 -16.24 8.98
N GLY A 278 -0.39 -15.38 9.00
CA GLY A 278 -0.79 -14.64 10.21
C GLY A 278 -1.31 -15.51 11.36
N ALA A 279 -1.91 -16.67 11.06
CA ALA A 279 -2.43 -17.60 12.07
C ALA A 279 -1.34 -18.48 12.72
N MET A 280 -0.17 -18.65 12.09
CA MET A 280 0.90 -19.50 12.59
C MET A 280 1.84 -18.74 13.54
N ALA A 281 2.25 -19.39 14.63
CA ALA A 281 3.03 -18.75 15.71
C ALA A 281 4.40 -18.18 15.29
N GLN A 282 4.96 -18.63 14.16
CA GLN A 282 6.22 -18.15 13.58
C GLN A 282 6.04 -17.68 12.12
N GLY A 283 4.81 -17.63 11.61
CA GLY A 283 4.53 -17.53 10.17
C GLY A 283 4.91 -18.79 9.38
N ILE A 284 4.54 -18.82 8.10
CA ILE A 284 4.97 -19.86 7.13
C ILE A 284 5.99 -19.36 6.09
N MET A 285 6.34 -18.08 6.15
CA MET A 285 7.18 -17.38 5.17
C MET A 285 7.75 -16.10 5.79
N PRO A 286 8.77 -15.45 5.20
CA PRO A 286 9.24 -14.13 5.66
C PRO A 286 8.15 -13.06 5.55
N GLU A 287 8.11 -12.10 6.49
CA GLU A 287 7.15 -10.97 6.51
C GLU A 287 7.08 -10.26 5.14
N PHE A 288 8.22 -9.97 4.52
CA PHE A 288 8.27 -9.32 3.19
C PHE A 288 7.54 -10.13 2.09
N ALA A 289 7.59 -11.47 2.15
CA ALA A 289 6.85 -12.31 1.20
C ALA A 289 5.33 -12.27 1.47
N SER A 290 4.93 -12.24 2.75
CA SER A 290 3.54 -12.06 3.17
C SER A 290 2.98 -10.71 2.68
N LEU A 291 3.75 -9.63 2.83
CA LEU A 291 3.39 -8.29 2.35
C LEU A 291 3.26 -8.20 0.83
N LEU A 292 4.14 -8.88 0.07
CA LEU A 292 4.03 -8.97 -1.39
C LEU A 292 2.79 -9.75 -1.84
N LEU A 293 2.45 -10.85 -1.17
CA LEU A 293 1.20 -11.58 -1.45
C LEU A 293 -0.03 -10.73 -1.13
N ALA A 294 -0.02 -10.01 -0.01
CA ALA A 294 -1.07 -9.06 0.38
C ALA A 294 -1.18 -7.84 -0.56
N ALA A 295 -0.13 -7.52 -1.32
CA ALA A 295 -0.15 -6.39 -2.25
C ALA A 295 -1.14 -6.58 -3.40
N TYR A 296 -1.31 -7.81 -3.92
CA TYR A 296 -2.28 -8.09 -4.98
C TYR A 296 -3.74 -7.79 -4.56
N PRO A 297 -4.30 -8.40 -3.49
CA PRO A 297 -5.68 -8.10 -3.08
C PRO A 297 -5.85 -6.66 -2.59
N ALA A 298 -4.81 -6.04 -2.02
CA ALA A 298 -4.81 -4.62 -1.68
C ALA A 298 -5.01 -3.75 -2.92
N SER A 299 -4.13 -3.89 -3.92
CA SER A 299 -4.16 -3.13 -5.17
C SER A 299 -5.42 -3.40 -5.98
N ALA A 300 -5.89 -4.66 -6.03
CA ALA A 300 -7.13 -5.02 -6.71
C ALA A 300 -8.35 -4.34 -6.05
N SER A 301 -8.41 -4.34 -4.72
CA SER A 301 -9.50 -3.68 -3.97
C SER A 301 -9.45 -2.15 -4.12
N MET A 302 -8.26 -1.55 -4.02
CA MET A 302 -8.08 -0.11 -4.24
C MET A 302 -8.45 0.29 -5.67
N ARG A 303 -8.12 -0.52 -6.69
CA ARG A 303 -8.47 -0.25 -8.09
C ARG A 303 -9.98 -0.35 -8.34
N MET A 304 -10.68 -1.31 -7.73
CA MET A 304 -12.14 -1.38 -7.82
C MET A 304 -12.78 -0.15 -7.18
N LEU A 305 -12.38 0.21 -5.95
CA LEU A 305 -12.83 1.42 -5.26
C LEU A 305 -12.58 2.68 -6.10
N TRP A 306 -11.37 2.83 -6.65
CA TRP A 306 -10.99 3.97 -7.49
C TRP A 306 -11.88 4.11 -8.73
N ASN A 307 -12.24 3.00 -9.37
CA ASN A 307 -13.16 3.01 -10.50
C ASN A 307 -14.61 3.30 -10.08
N GLU A 308 -15.03 2.87 -8.88
CA GLU A 308 -16.37 3.09 -8.32
C GLU A 308 -16.60 4.54 -7.84
N THR A 309 -15.52 5.32 -7.59
CA THR A 309 -15.60 6.72 -7.09
C THR A 309 -15.15 7.80 -8.11
N ALA A 310 -15.01 7.43 -9.39
CA ALA A 310 -14.53 8.30 -10.47
C ALA A 310 -15.56 9.36 -10.91
#